data_AF-C9RHX3-F1
#
_entry.id   AF-C9RHX3-F1
#
_cell.length_a   1.000
_cell.length_b   1.000
_cell.length_c   1.000
_cell.angle_alpha   90.00
_cell.angle_beta   90.00
_cell.angle_gamma   90.00
#
_symmetry.space_group_name_H-M   'P 1'
#
loop_
_entity.id
_entity.type
_entity.pdbx_description
1 polymer ?
#
loop_
_entity_poly.entity_id
_entity_poly.type
_entity_poly.pdbx_seq_one_letter_code
_entity_poly.pdbx_strand_id
1 'polypeptide(L)'
;MNWQDPLVKKFLYVIIAMIILCPLGILLVWNYGDAWGEWDPQELAEKVGESKVSGMLHLADIWNHALLPDYDVPGWDDPFHASIGYIISAIVGVILCVGAYYALIKFVNPRATTG
;
A
#
# COMPACT_ATOMS: atom_id res chain seq x y z
N MET A 1 8.58 -3.39 29.01
CA MET A 1 7.32 -4.11 28.69
C MET A 1 7.34 -5.42 29.46
N ASN A 2 6.36 -5.66 30.34
CA ASN A 2 6.33 -6.87 31.16
C ASN A 2 5.64 -8.01 30.40
N TRP A 3 6.41 -8.84 29.71
CA TRP A 3 5.91 -9.95 28.90
C TRP A 3 5.23 -11.07 29.70
N GLN A 4 5.37 -11.05 31.03
CA GLN A 4 4.72 -12.02 31.91
C GLN A 4 3.32 -11.60 32.34
N ASP A 5 2.94 -10.34 32.12
CA ASP A 5 1.62 -9.80 32.42
C ASP A 5 0.53 -10.57 31.62
N PRO A 6 -0.51 -11.12 32.29
CA PRO A 6 -1.61 -11.82 31.62
C PRO A 6 -2.30 -11.00 30.53
N LEU A 7 -2.40 -9.68 30.67
CA LEU A 7 -3.04 -8.80 29.69
C LEU A 7 -2.17 -8.67 28.43
N VAL A 8 -0.85 -8.50 28.60
CA VAL A 8 0.11 -8.47 27.49
C VAL A 8 0.10 -9.79 26.73
N LYS A 9 0.04 -10.94 27.43
CA LYS A 9 -0.07 -12.27 26.78
C LYS A 9 -1.36 -12.43 25.99
N LYS A 10 -2.50 -12.03 26.54
CA LYS A 10 -3.80 -12.06 25.82
C LYS A 10 -3.76 -11.21 24.56
N PHE A 11 -3.21 -10.01 24.66
CA PHE A 11 -3.07 -9.12 23.51
C PHE A 11 -2.13 -9.70 22.45
N LEU A 12 -1.04 -10.35 22.86
CA LEU A 12 -0.12 -11.02 21.95
C LEU A 12 -0.82 -12.16 21.18
N TYR A 13 -1.66 -12.96 21.84
CA TYR A 13 -2.45 -14.00 21.14
C TYR A 13 -3.40 -13.40 20.10
N VAL A 14 -4.04 -12.27 20.41
CA VAL A 14 -4.90 -11.56 19.44
C VAL A 14 -4.07 -11.06 18.26
N ILE A 15 -2.91 -10.45 18.52
CA ILE A 15 -2.02 -9.99 17.44
C ILE A 15 -1.56 -11.16 16.57
N ILE A 16 -1.13 -12.28 17.16
CA ILE A 16 -0.71 -13.46 16.40
C ILE A 16 -1.88 -13.98 15.55
N ALA A 17 -3.08 -14.05 16.11
CA ALA A 17 -4.26 -14.43 15.36
C ALA A 17 -4.52 -13.46 14.19
N MET A 18 -4.39 -12.15 14.39
CA MET A 18 -4.55 -11.15 13.32
C MET A 18 -3.47 -11.25 12.24
N ILE A 19 -2.21 -11.49 12.61
CA ILE A 19 -1.10 -11.68 11.67
C ILE A 19 -1.37 -12.89 10.76
N ILE A 20 -2.03 -13.93 11.27
CA ILE A 20 -2.40 -15.10 10.48
C ILE A 20 -3.66 -14.83 9.66
N LEU A 21 -4.67 -14.18 10.24
CA LEU A 21 -5.96 -13.92 9.58
C LEU A 21 -5.85 -12.90 8.45
N CYS A 22 -4.94 -11.92 8.54
CA CYS A 22 -4.74 -10.88 7.53
C CYS A 22 -4.34 -11.45 6.15
N PRO A 23 -3.27 -12.26 6.01
CA PRO A 23 -2.93 -12.87 4.71
C PRO A 23 -3.95 -13.93 4.28
N LEU A 24 -4.64 -14.59 5.22
CA LEU A 24 -5.71 -15.54 4.88
C LEU A 24 -6.88 -14.86 4.16
N GLY A 25 -7.20 -13.60 4.49
CA GLY A 25 -8.23 -12.83 3.80
C GLY A 25 -7.98 -12.74 2.30
N ILE A 26 -6.78 -12.32 1.91
CA ILE A 26 -6.36 -12.20 0.50
C ILE A 26 -6.26 -13.58 -0.16
N LEU A 27 -5.69 -14.58 0.51
CA LEU A 27 -5.56 -15.93 -0.03
C LEU A 27 -6.90 -16.60 -0.36
N LEU A 28 -7.95 -16.33 0.42
CA LEU A 28 -9.28 -16.87 0.19
C LEU A 28 -9.96 -16.28 -1.05
N VAL A 29 -9.63 -15.04 -1.43
CA VAL A 29 -10.24 -14.33 -2.56
C VAL A 29 -9.32 -14.16 -3.76
N TRP A 30 -8.10 -14.71 -3.72
CA TRP A 30 -7.04 -14.50 -4.72
C TRP A 30 -7.47 -14.61 -6.20
N ASN A 31 -8.51 -15.41 -6.51
CA ASN A 31 -9.04 -15.56 -7.88
C ASN A 31 -10.50 -15.12 -8.05
N TYR A 32 -11.09 -14.51 -7.02
CA TYR A 32 -12.52 -14.17 -6.95
C TYR A 32 -12.78 -12.66 -6.80
N GLY A 33 -11.72 -11.85 -6.68
CA GLY A 33 -11.78 -10.39 -6.55
C GLY A 33 -10.99 -9.90 -5.35
N ASP A 34 -11.25 -8.65 -4.95
CA ASP A 34 -10.49 -7.99 -3.90
C ASP A 34 -10.88 -8.45 -2.49
N ALA A 35 -9.90 -8.37 -1.58
CA ALA A 35 -10.11 -8.65 -0.17
C ALA A 35 -11.06 -7.64 0.46
N TRP A 36 -11.74 -8.06 1.54
CA TRP A 36 -12.63 -7.16 2.27
C TRP A 36 -11.85 -5.94 2.76
N GLY A 37 -12.23 -4.75 2.28
CA GLY A 37 -11.60 -3.48 2.59
C GLY A 37 -10.56 -3.00 1.59
N GLU A 38 -10.23 -3.78 0.55
CA GLU A 38 -9.27 -3.42 -0.50
C GLU A 38 -9.92 -3.04 -1.84
N TRP A 39 -11.24 -2.83 -1.88
CA TRP A 39 -11.95 -2.42 -3.09
C TRP A 39 -11.54 -1.03 -3.57
N ASP A 40 -11.51 -0.86 -4.89
CA ASP A 40 -11.40 0.46 -5.50
C ASP A 40 -12.65 1.33 -5.24
N PRO A 41 -12.52 2.66 -5.40
CA PRO A 41 -13.63 3.58 -5.17
C PRO A 41 -14.88 3.32 -6.02
N GLN A 42 -14.73 2.84 -7.25
CA GLN A 42 -15.79 2.55 -8.20
C GLN A 42 -16.52 1.26 -7.81
N GLU A 43 -15.79 0.20 -7.50
CA GLU A 43 -16.33 -1.05 -6.97
C GLU A 43 -17.12 -0.83 -5.68
N LEU A 44 -16.60 0.01 -4.78
CA LEU A 44 -17.32 0.35 -3.56
C LEU A 44 -18.61 1.12 -3.88
N ALA A 45 -18.56 2.04 -4.85
CA ALA A 45 -19.73 2.79 -5.31
C ALA A 45 -20.83 1.90 -5.85
N GLU A 46 -20.48 0.85 -6.59
CA GLU A 46 -21.44 -0.15 -7.08
C GLU A 46 -22.11 -0.93 -5.93
N LYS A 47 -21.36 -1.22 -4.86
CA LYS A 47 -21.85 -2.01 -3.72
C LYS A 47 -22.74 -1.19 -2.76
N VAL A 48 -22.38 0.07 -2.48
CA VAL A 48 -23.04 0.87 -1.42
C VAL A 48 -23.80 2.09 -1.94
N GLY A 49 -23.63 2.42 -3.22
CA GLY A 49 -24.20 3.56 -3.93
C GLY A 49 -23.23 4.75 -4.02
N GLU A 50 -23.06 5.29 -5.22
CA GLU A 50 -22.19 6.44 -5.53
C GLU A 50 -22.40 7.65 -4.59
N SER A 51 -23.65 7.93 -4.22
CA SER A 51 -23.97 9.07 -3.35
C SER A 51 -23.28 8.99 -1.99
N LYS A 52 -23.02 7.78 -1.48
CA LYS A 52 -22.33 7.55 -0.20
C LYS A 52 -20.82 7.63 -0.29
N VAL A 53 -20.25 7.50 -1.49
CA VAL A 53 -18.79 7.50 -1.72
C VAL A 53 -18.33 8.65 -2.63
N SER A 54 -19.20 9.61 -2.93
CA SER A 54 -18.93 10.76 -3.80
C SER A 54 -17.65 11.53 -3.45
N GLY A 55 -17.35 11.71 -2.16
CA GLY A 55 -16.10 12.34 -1.73
C GLY A 55 -14.86 11.51 -2.07
N MET A 56 -14.95 10.19 -1.97
CA MET A 56 -13.86 9.27 -2.31
C MET A 56 -13.62 9.22 -3.82
N LEU A 57 -14.69 9.18 -4.61
CA LEU A 57 -14.61 9.27 -6.08
C LEU A 57 -13.96 10.60 -6.52
N HIS A 58 -14.40 11.71 -5.92
CA HIS A 58 -13.81 13.02 -6.23
C HIS A 58 -12.31 13.10 -5.91
N LEU A 59 -11.89 12.51 -4.77
CA LEU A 59 -10.48 12.46 -4.38
C LEU A 59 -9.64 11.55 -5.30
N ALA A 60 -10.21 10.42 -5.72
CA ALA A 60 -9.55 9.49 -6.63
C ALA A 60 -9.17 10.17 -7.95
N ASP A 61 -10.03 11.03 -8.47
CA ASP A 61 -9.82 11.74 -9.74
C ASP A 61 -8.89 12.97 -9.66
N ILE A 62 -8.39 13.34 -8.46
CA ILE A 62 -7.52 14.54 -8.31
C ILE A 62 -6.19 14.35 -9.05
N TRP A 63 -5.68 13.11 -9.11
CA TRP A 63 -4.38 12.81 -9.69
C TRP A 63 -4.47 11.69 -10.73
N ASN A 64 -4.72 12.07 -11.98
CA ASN A 64 -4.78 11.15 -13.12
C ASN A 64 -3.45 11.03 -13.91
N HIS A 65 -2.38 11.69 -13.45
CA HIS A 65 -1.11 11.79 -14.19
C HIS A 65 -0.04 10.84 -13.62
N ALA A 66 -0.45 9.68 -13.11
CA ALA A 66 0.49 8.64 -12.72
C ALA A 66 1.28 8.17 -13.95
N LEU A 67 2.62 8.13 -13.84
CA LEU A 67 3.49 7.72 -14.94
C LEU A 67 3.35 6.24 -15.28
N LEU A 68 3.08 5.41 -14.27
CA LEU A 68 2.84 3.97 -14.37
C LEU A 68 1.64 3.64 -13.47
N PRO A 69 0.40 3.78 -13.98
CA PRO A 69 -0.78 3.32 -13.26
C PRO A 69 -0.63 1.85 -12.91
N ASP A 70 -1.00 1.48 -11.68
CA ASP A 70 -0.94 0.10 -11.17
C ASP A 70 0.45 -0.57 -11.28
N TYR A 71 1.51 0.23 -11.43
CA TYR A 71 2.88 -0.22 -11.67
C TYR A 71 3.04 -1.06 -12.95
N ASP A 72 2.09 -0.96 -13.87
CA ASP A 72 2.08 -1.72 -15.10
C ASP A 72 2.96 -1.08 -16.17
N VAL A 73 3.69 -1.92 -16.89
CA VAL A 73 4.62 -1.50 -17.94
C VAL A 73 3.99 -1.89 -19.29
N PRO A 74 3.75 -0.94 -20.21
CA PRO A 74 3.11 -1.25 -21.49
C PRO A 74 3.80 -2.41 -22.22
N GLY A 75 3.04 -3.49 -22.48
CA GLY A 75 3.53 -4.70 -23.13
C GLY A 75 4.02 -5.80 -22.18
N TRP A 76 3.86 -5.63 -20.85
CA TRP A 76 4.20 -6.62 -19.81
C TRP A 76 2.94 -7.25 -19.19
N ASP A 77 1.98 -7.64 -20.02
CA ASP A 77 0.66 -8.13 -19.59
C ASP A 77 0.68 -9.53 -18.95
N ASP A 78 1.80 -10.26 -19.04
CA ASP A 78 1.96 -11.57 -18.39
C ASP A 78 2.21 -11.40 -16.88
N PRO A 79 1.63 -12.26 -16.01
CA PRO A 79 1.78 -12.16 -14.55
C PRO A 79 3.23 -12.13 -14.06
N PHE A 80 4.15 -12.83 -14.75
CA PHE A 80 5.55 -12.83 -14.38
C PHE A 80 6.23 -11.48 -14.69
N HIS A 81 5.98 -10.90 -15.86
CA HIS A 81 6.48 -9.58 -16.22
C HIS A 81 5.84 -8.48 -15.39
N ALA A 82 4.53 -8.52 -15.15
CA ALA A 82 3.84 -7.59 -14.24
C ALA A 82 4.48 -7.60 -12.84
N SER A 83 4.80 -8.79 -12.30
CA SER A 83 5.50 -8.91 -11.01
C SER A 83 6.89 -8.27 -11.04
N ILE A 84 7.63 -8.40 -12.14
CA ILE A 84 8.93 -7.74 -12.31
C ILE A 84 8.76 -6.22 -12.37
N GLY A 85 7.77 -5.72 -13.12
CA GLY A 85 7.44 -4.29 -13.22
C GLY A 85 7.12 -3.69 -11.86
N TYR A 86 6.35 -4.41 -11.04
CA TYR A 86 6.04 -4.05 -9.67
C TYR A 86 7.29 -3.95 -8.79
N ILE A 87 8.19 -4.95 -8.83
CA ILE A 87 9.44 -4.95 -8.05
C ILE A 87 10.35 -3.80 -8.47
N ILE A 88 10.50 -3.56 -9.79
CA ILE A 88 11.30 -2.45 -10.31
C ILE A 88 10.72 -1.12 -9.83
N SER A 89 9.40 -0.95 -9.90
CA SER A 89 8.71 0.24 -9.43
C SER A 89 8.93 0.47 -7.93
N ALA A 90 8.92 -0.59 -7.11
CA ALA A 90 9.23 -0.50 -5.69
C ALA A 90 10.67 -0.03 -5.45
N ILE A 91 11.65 -0.58 -6.18
CA ILE A 91 13.06 -0.15 -6.08
C ILE A 91 13.21 1.32 -6.44
N VAL A 92 12.62 1.75 -7.55
CA VAL A 92 12.63 3.16 -8.00
C VAL A 92 11.98 4.05 -6.95
N GLY A 93 10.82 3.66 -6.42
CA GLY A 93 10.12 4.39 -5.36
C GLY A 93 10.97 4.57 -4.11
N VAL A 94 11.66 3.51 -3.65
CA VAL A 94 12.57 3.58 -2.50
C VAL A 94 13.73 4.54 -2.76
N ILE A 95 14.37 4.46 -3.93
CA ILE A 95 15.48 5.36 -4.30
C ILE A 95 15.00 6.82 -4.31
N LEU A 96 13.83 7.10 -4.87
CA LEU A 96 13.26 8.44 -4.91
C LEU A 96 12.95 8.95 -3.50
N CYS A 97 12.34 8.14 -2.64
CA CYS A 97 12.05 8.50 -1.25
C CYS A 97 13.33 8.82 -0.45
N VAL A 98 14.35 7.96 -0.54
CA VAL A 98 15.63 8.17 0.15
C VAL A 98 16.34 9.41 -0.40
N GLY A 99 16.35 9.58 -1.73
CA GLY A 99 16.94 10.75 -2.38
C GLY A 99 16.24 12.06 -1.99
N ALA A 100 14.90 12.08 -1.99
CA ALA A 100 14.11 13.23 -1.57
C ALA A 100 14.34 13.56 -0.09
N TYR A 101 14.36 12.54 0.78
CA TYR A 101 14.69 12.71 2.19
C TYR A 101 16.08 13.33 2.40
N TYR A 102 17.09 12.80 1.71
CA TYR A 102 18.46 13.33 1.81
C TYR A 102 18.55 14.76 1.28
N ALA A 103 17.89 15.05 0.15
CA ALA A 103 17.81 16.40 -0.40
C ALA A 103 17.17 17.37 0.61
N LEU A 104 16.04 16.98 1.22
CA LEU A 104 15.36 17.78 2.26
C LEU A 104 16.28 18.05 3.46
N ILE A 105 17.00 17.05 3.97
CA ILE A 105 17.98 17.27 5.05
C ILE A 105 19.06 18.24 4.62
N LYS A 106 19.61 18.09 3.41
CA LYS A 106 20.64 18.98 2.91
C LYS A 106 20.14 20.42 2.78
N PHE A 107 18.90 20.61 2.34
CA PHE A 107 18.28 21.94 2.26
C PHE A 107 18.01 22.55 3.64
N VAL A 108 17.51 21.76 4.60
CA VAL A 108 17.16 22.24 5.94
C VAL A 108 18.38 22.43 6.84
N ASN A 109 19.37 21.54 6.76
CA ASN A 109 20.60 21.60 7.53
C ASN A 109 21.83 21.21 6.69
N PRO A 110 22.38 22.17 5.91
CA PRO A 110 23.52 21.94 5.04
C PRO A 110 24.79 21.46 5.75
N ARG A 111 24.89 21.64 7.08
CA ARG A 111 26.07 21.30 7.90
C ARG A 111 26.03 19.88 8.46
N ALA A 112 24.88 19.20 8.42
CA ALA A 112 24.72 17.86 8.99
C ALA A 112 25.31 16.74 8.11
N THR A 113 25.65 17.03 6.85
CA THR A 113 26.08 16.02 5.86
C THR A 113 27.56 16.14 5.45
N THR A 114 28.32 17.06 6.07
CA THR A 114 29.74 17.33 5.79
C THR A 114 30.69 16.88 6.91
N GLY A 115 30.32 15.85 7.69
CA GLY A 115 31.14 15.27 8.76
C GLY A 115 31.70 13.91 8.37
#